data_AF-D4XK89-F1
#
_entry.id   AF-D4XK89-F1
#
_cell.length_a   1.000
_cell.length_b   1.000
_cell.length_c   1.000
_cell.angle_alpha   90.00
_cell.angle_beta   90.00
_cell.angle_gamma   90.00
#
_symmetry.space_group_name_H-M   'P 1'
#
loop_
_entity.id
_entity.type
_entity.pdbx_description
1 polymer ?
#
loop_
_entity_poly.entity_id
_entity_poly.type
_entity_poly.pdbx_seq_one_letter_code
_entity_poly.pdbx_strand_id
1 'polypeptide(L)'
;MRNVTSKHIRKSTKVRCFENTVYWGSERCKRLARKLYGKSVEFHKQLKEQILLANKNDKNAMRVVQVMQDPKLQEWTKGLLRLETGMKAYWLDEQGLPLRLFDLIDYQNENPNFLQDLWLKANSEIFKTLEGEFMNVTNDEDVFNLLSNTYQTYTKAGKLSLTRPRNLKRFYDDIRQYGCDVLKNRYSKAQYSRYMADLINAGIPKAVLQNLHEQKDNNVIRFVELLKIDFGKQVPDWYEEPVSNFDFRSQPKLRLVS
;
A
#
# COMPACT_ATOMS: atom_id res chain seq x y z
N MET A 1 -6.04 -5.09 -4.18
CA MET A 1 -4.70 -4.82 -3.59
C MET A 1 -3.88 -6.07 -3.24
N ARG A 2 -4.47 -7.27 -3.12
CA ARG A 2 -3.75 -8.47 -2.69
C ARG A 2 -2.66 -8.94 -3.68
N ASN A 3 -2.81 -8.62 -4.96
CA ASN A 3 -1.92 -9.12 -6.03
C ASN A 3 -0.92 -8.10 -6.58
N VAL A 4 -0.69 -6.97 -5.89
CA VAL A 4 0.23 -5.94 -6.38
C VAL A 4 1.68 -6.40 -6.30
N THR A 5 2.38 -6.42 -7.44
CA THR A 5 3.81 -6.73 -7.55
C THR A 5 4.54 -5.79 -8.52
N SER A 6 5.66 -5.21 -8.08
CA SER A 6 6.53 -4.32 -8.87
C SER A 6 7.98 -4.82 -8.86
N LYS A 7 8.91 -4.13 -9.54
CA LYS A 7 10.35 -4.49 -9.54
C LYS A 7 10.91 -4.62 -8.11
N HIS A 8 10.38 -3.81 -7.19
CA HIS A 8 10.82 -3.74 -5.79
C HIS A 8 9.78 -4.28 -4.79
N ILE A 9 8.61 -4.75 -5.27
CA ILE A 9 7.52 -5.24 -4.43
C ILE A 9 7.11 -6.65 -4.87
N ARG A 10 7.29 -7.64 -4.00
CA ARG A 10 6.81 -9.01 -4.24
C ARG A 10 5.54 -9.31 -3.47
N LYS A 11 4.73 -10.23 -3.99
CA LYS A 11 3.55 -10.77 -3.31
C LYS A 11 3.99 -11.47 -2.04
N SER A 12 3.30 -11.23 -0.93
CA SER A 12 3.57 -11.95 0.31
C SER A 12 3.18 -13.42 0.16
N THR A 13 4.01 -14.32 0.67
CA THR A 13 3.72 -15.77 0.77
C THR A 13 2.76 -16.09 1.91
N LYS A 14 2.51 -15.15 2.83
CA LYS A 14 1.54 -15.35 3.92
C LYS A 14 0.11 -15.20 3.37
N VAL A 15 -0.56 -16.34 3.18
CA VAL A 15 -2.02 -16.38 3.04
C VAL A 15 -2.62 -16.27 4.44
N ARG A 16 -2.85 -15.04 4.92
CA ARG A 16 -3.78 -14.83 6.04
C ARG A 16 -5.05 -14.22 5.50
N CYS A 17 -6.07 -15.05 5.31
CA CYS A 17 -7.40 -14.65 4.86
C CYS A 17 -8.31 -14.14 6.00
N PHE A 18 -7.79 -14.02 7.23
CA PHE A 18 -8.63 -13.90 8.44
C PHE A 18 -8.61 -12.54 9.17
N GLU A 19 -7.70 -11.63 8.82
CA GLU A 19 -7.67 -10.28 9.38
C GLU A 19 -7.44 -9.37 8.18
N ASN A 20 -8.23 -8.31 7.99
CA ASN A 20 -8.22 -7.39 6.84
C ASN A 20 -6.87 -6.67 6.62
N THR A 21 -5.81 -7.45 6.37
CA THR A 21 -4.41 -7.05 6.34
C THR A 21 -3.79 -7.55 5.05
N VAL A 22 -3.24 -6.63 4.27
CA VAL A 22 -2.46 -6.90 3.06
C VAL A 22 -1.00 -6.71 3.40
N TYR A 23 -0.16 -7.69 3.05
CA TYR A 23 1.29 -7.60 3.20
C TYR A 23 1.95 -7.45 1.83
N TRP A 24 2.94 -6.58 1.74
CA TRP A 24 3.80 -6.44 0.57
C TRP A 24 5.26 -6.69 0.93
N GLY A 25 5.94 -7.49 0.12
CA GLY A 25 7.30 -7.95 0.36
C GLY A 25 7.37 -9.36 0.92
N SER A 26 8.55 -9.96 0.86
CA SER A 26 8.81 -11.28 1.44
C SER A 26 9.04 -11.19 2.95
N GLU A 27 8.72 -12.25 3.68
CA GLU A 27 8.96 -12.34 5.13
C GLU A 27 10.42 -12.10 5.51
N ARG A 28 11.35 -12.66 4.72
CA ARG A 28 12.80 -12.47 4.86
C ARG A 28 13.35 -11.29 4.05
N CYS A 29 12.53 -10.30 3.71
CA CYS A 29 13.02 -9.13 2.98
C CYS A 29 14.18 -8.47 3.75
N LYS A 30 15.22 -8.01 3.07
CA LYS A 30 16.35 -7.31 3.70
C LYS A 30 16.18 -5.78 3.73
N ARG A 31 15.22 -5.25 2.94
CA ARG A 31 15.04 -3.81 2.71
C ARG A 31 13.77 -3.26 3.35
N LEU A 32 12.62 -3.54 2.75
CA LEU A 32 11.34 -2.95 3.13
C LEU A 32 10.27 -4.04 3.34
N ALA A 33 9.58 -3.98 4.48
CA ALA A 33 8.41 -4.79 4.80
C ALA A 33 7.21 -3.86 4.94
N ARG A 34 6.13 -4.09 4.19
CA ARG A 34 4.98 -3.19 4.22
C ARG A 34 3.70 -3.95 4.53
N LYS A 35 2.80 -3.34 5.26
CA LYS A 35 1.46 -3.89 5.52
C LYS A 35 0.41 -2.78 5.59
N LEU A 36 -0.77 -3.08 5.09
CA LEU A 36 -1.96 -2.24 5.17
C LEU A 36 -3.05 -3.01 5.88
N TYR A 37 -3.70 -2.42 6.88
CA TYR A 37 -4.80 -3.07 7.58
C TYR A 37 -5.83 -2.10 8.13
N GLY A 38 -7.05 -2.59 8.33
CA GLY A 38 -8.10 -1.85 9.04
C GLY A 38 -7.76 -1.70 10.52
N LYS A 39 -7.60 -0.46 10.99
CA LYS A 39 -7.16 -0.16 12.35
C LYS A 39 -8.21 -0.55 13.40
N SER A 40 -9.49 -0.43 13.08
CA SER A 40 -10.57 -0.83 13.99
C SER A 40 -10.50 -2.30 14.39
N VAL A 41 -10.22 -3.20 13.45
CA VAL A 41 -10.15 -4.65 13.73
C VAL A 41 -8.98 -4.97 14.66
N GLU A 42 -7.81 -4.36 14.41
CA GLU A 42 -6.64 -4.47 15.29
C GLU A 42 -6.94 -3.92 16.69
N PHE A 43 -7.58 -2.75 16.77
CA PHE A 43 -7.93 -2.09 18.04
C PHE A 43 -8.82 -2.97 18.92
N HIS A 44 -9.91 -3.51 18.37
CA HIS A 44 -10.83 -4.35 19.13
C HIS A 44 -10.19 -5.68 19.56
N LYS A 45 -9.26 -6.21 18.76
CA LYS A 45 -8.48 -7.39 19.15
C LYS A 45 -7.54 -7.08 20.32
N GLN A 46 -6.80 -5.98 20.23
CA GLN A 46 -5.93 -5.50 21.32
C GLN A 46 -6.73 -5.25 22.60
N LEU A 47 -7.90 -4.61 22.50
CA LEU A 47 -8.77 -4.37 23.66
C LEU A 47 -9.18 -5.67 24.35
N LYS A 48 -9.59 -6.70 23.58
CA LYS A 48 -9.92 -8.02 24.14
C LYS A 48 -8.73 -8.66 24.86
N GLU A 49 -7.55 -8.61 24.27
CA GLU A 49 -6.32 -9.14 24.87
C GLU A 49 -5.97 -8.39 26.18
N GLN A 50 -6.09 -7.06 26.18
CA GLN A 50 -5.82 -6.22 27.36
C GLN A 50 -6.83 -6.45 28.48
N ILE A 51 -8.11 -6.68 28.18
CA ILE A 51 -9.13 -7.03 29.18
C ILE A 51 -8.76 -8.35 29.88
N LEU A 52 -8.30 -9.36 29.13
CA LEU A 52 -7.87 -10.64 29.72
C LEU A 52 -6.67 -10.47 30.66
N LEU A 53 -5.73 -9.59 30.34
CA LEU A 53 -4.59 -9.27 31.20
C LEU A 53 -5.00 -8.46 32.42
N ALA A 54 -5.89 -7.48 32.25
CA ALA A 54 -6.45 -6.69 33.34
C ALA A 54 -7.19 -7.57 34.35
N ASN A 55 -7.95 -8.57 33.89
CA ASN A 55 -8.61 -9.56 34.75
C ASN A 55 -7.62 -10.41 35.56
N LYS A 56 -6.36 -10.53 35.12
CA LYS A 56 -5.25 -11.17 35.85
C LYS A 56 -4.53 -10.21 36.79
N ASN A 57 -5.11 -9.04 37.07
CA ASN A 57 -4.57 -8.01 37.94
C ASN A 57 -3.30 -7.31 37.41
N ASP A 58 -3.09 -7.29 36.09
CA ASP A 58 -2.03 -6.50 35.46
C ASP A 58 -2.40 -5.00 35.48
N LYS A 59 -1.67 -4.24 36.30
CA LYS A 59 -1.90 -2.80 36.50
C LYS A 59 -1.67 -1.97 35.23
N ASN A 60 -0.79 -2.40 34.33
CA ASN A 60 -0.56 -1.70 33.06
C ASN A 60 -1.75 -1.94 32.13
N ALA A 61 -2.15 -3.20 31.97
CA ALA A 61 -3.31 -3.55 31.16
C ALA A 61 -4.59 -2.85 31.62
N MET A 62 -4.82 -2.73 32.94
CA MET A 62 -5.95 -1.96 33.50
C MET A 62 -6.00 -0.51 33.01
N ARG A 63 -4.86 0.20 33.00
CA ARG A 63 -4.79 1.58 32.52
C ARG A 63 -5.05 1.65 31.01
N VAL A 64 -4.50 0.71 30.25
CA VAL A 64 -4.72 0.63 28.80
C VAL A 64 -6.20 0.38 28.48
N VAL A 65 -6.84 -0.55 29.19
CA VAL A 65 -8.28 -0.83 29.05
C VAL A 65 -9.12 0.40 29.36
N GLN A 66 -8.80 1.14 30.43
CA GLN A 66 -9.51 2.37 30.80
C GLN A 66 -9.54 3.39 29.66
N VAL A 67 -8.41 3.57 28.95
CA VAL A 67 -8.33 4.47 27.80
C VAL A 67 -9.03 3.87 26.57
N MET A 68 -8.78 2.59 26.27
CA MET A 68 -9.32 1.95 25.07
C MET A 68 -10.83 1.68 25.12
N GLN A 69 -11.43 1.66 26.32
CA GLN A 69 -12.87 1.52 26.50
C GLN A 69 -13.66 2.79 26.17
N ASP A 70 -13.01 3.94 25.97
CA ASP A 70 -13.69 5.17 25.56
C ASP A 70 -14.49 4.94 24.26
N PRO A 71 -15.83 5.11 24.27
CA PRO A 71 -16.66 4.95 23.08
C PRO A 71 -16.26 5.90 21.95
N LYS A 72 -15.81 7.12 22.29
CA LYS A 72 -15.37 8.12 21.31
C LYS A 72 -14.14 7.64 20.55
N LEU A 73 -13.19 7.02 21.26
CA LEU A 73 -12.00 6.42 20.67
C LEU A 73 -12.35 5.19 19.81
N GLN A 74 -13.24 4.32 20.28
CA GLN A 74 -13.71 3.17 19.51
C GLN A 74 -14.37 3.59 18.19
N GLU A 75 -15.21 4.62 18.22
CA GLU A 75 -15.83 5.17 17.01
C GLU A 75 -14.79 5.77 16.06
N TRP A 76 -13.84 6.55 16.59
CA TRP A 76 -12.77 7.14 15.78
C TRP A 76 -11.95 6.10 15.01
N THR A 77 -11.78 4.88 15.55
CA THR A 77 -11.03 3.83 14.84
C THR A 77 -11.75 3.27 13.61
N LYS A 78 -13.07 3.47 13.50
CA LYS A 78 -13.85 2.95 12.37
C LYS A 78 -13.51 3.71 11.10
N GLY A 79 -13.37 2.99 9.99
CA GLY A 79 -12.97 3.57 8.71
C GLY A 79 -11.48 3.90 8.58
N LEU A 80 -10.68 3.80 9.66
CA LEU A 80 -9.25 4.04 9.58
C LEU A 80 -8.48 2.87 8.96
N LEU A 81 -7.58 3.22 8.05
CA LEU A 81 -6.60 2.33 7.44
C LEU A 81 -5.20 2.72 7.91
N ARG A 82 -4.41 1.72 8.31
CA ARG A 82 -3.01 1.92 8.71
C ARG A 82 -2.09 1.30 7.68
N LEU A 83 -1.21 2.12 7.11
CA LEU A 83 -0.11 1.70 6.24
C LEU A 83 1.21 1.75 7.02
N GLU A 84 1.71 0.58 7.39
CA GLU A 84 2.97 0.43 8.13
C GLU A 84 4.10 0.01 7.20
N THR A 85 5.26 0.65 7.35
CA THR A 85 6.47 0.35 6.58
C THR A 85 7.65 0.11 7.51
N GLY A 86 8.03 -1.15 7.66
CA GLY A 86 9.26 -1.55 8.32
C GLY A 86 10.46 -1.34 7.40
N MET A 87 11.33 -0.41 7.78
CA MET A 87 12.59 -0.11 7.10
C MET A 87 13.73 -0.83 7.81
N LYS A 88 14.43 -1.72 7.11
CA LYS A 88 15.50 -2.55 7.69
C LYS A 88 16.86 -1.89 7.48
N ALA A 89 17.82 -2.27 8.32
CA ALA A 89 19.17 -1.69 8.36
C ALA A 89 19.82 -1.54 6.97
N TYR A 90 19.72 -2.56 6.11
CA TYR A 90 20.30 -2.51 4.77
C TYR A 90 19.72 -1.38 3.90
N TRP A 91 18.42 -1.10 4.04
CA TRP A 91 17.80 -0.02 3.26
C TRP A 91 18.10 1.35 3.85
N LEU A 92 18.19 1.46 5.19
CA LEU A 92 18.62 2.69 5.87
C LEU A 92 20.06 3.06 5.49
N ASP A 93 20.95 2.07 5.42
CA ASP A 93 22.33 2.22 4.96
C ASP A 93 22.40 2.69 3.51
N GLU A 94 21.59 2.11 2.61
CA GLU A 94 21.43 2.60 1.22
C GLU A 94 20.91 4.06 1.15
N GLN A 95 20.26 4.57 2.21
CA GLN A 95 19.82 5.97 2.29
C GLN A 95 20.87 6.89 2.94
N GLY A 96 22.02 6.35 3.37
CA GLY A 96 23.05 7.09 4.10
C GLY A 96 22.64 7.46 5.52
N LEU A 97 21.69 6.73 6.12
CA LEU A 97 21.21 7.02 7.48
C LEU A 97 22.03 6.30 8.55
N PRO A 98 22.24 6.93 9.72
CA PRO A 98 22.89 6.26 10.84
C PRO A 98 22.10 5.04 11.30
N LEU A 99 22.80 3.93 11.56
CA LEU A 99 22.19 2.70 12.06
C LEU A 99 22.16 2.63 13.59
N ARG A 100 22.97 3.45 14.26
CA ARG A 100 22.96 3.57 15.73
C ARG A 100 21.80 4.48 16.14
N LEU A 101 21.04 4.05 17.15
CA LEU A 101 19.83 4.74 17.59
C LEU A 101 20.10 6.21 17.99
N PHE A 102 21.16 6.46 18.75
CA PHE A 102 21.49 7.82 19.22
C PHE A 102 21.88 8.73 18.06
N ASP A 103 22.74 8.27 17.15
CA ASP A 103 23.09 9.04 15.94
C ASP A 103 21.86 9.33 15.07
N LEU A 104 20.90 8.39 14.98
CA LEU A 104 19.67 8.59 14.22
C LEU A 104 18.75 9.61 14.89
N ILE A 105 18.76 9.66 16.23
CA ILE A 105 18.04 10.66 17.00
C ILE A 105 18.66 12.05 16.78
N ASP A 106 19.98 12.16 16.81
CA ASP A 106 20.70 13.41 16.52
C ASP A 106 20.42 13.86 15.09
N TYR A 107 20.44 12.93 14.14
CA TYR A 107 20.05 13.17 12.75
C TYR A 107 18.62 13.73 12.62
N GLN A 108 17.67 13.25 13.41
CA GLN A 108 16.31 13.78 13.42
C GLN A 108 16.24 15.21 13.93
N ASN A 109 17.04 15.56 14.95
CA ASN A 109 17.04 16.93 15.49
C ASN A 109 17.49 17.93 14.42
N GLU A 110 18.44 17.54 13.57
CA GLU A 110 18.89 18.32 12.41
C GLU A 110 17.89 18.25 11.23
N ASN A 111 17.16 17.13 11.11
CA ASN A 111 16.24 16.86 10.01
C ASN A 111 14.86 16.45 10.54
N PRO A 112 14.04 17.38 11.07
CA PRO A 112 12.79 17.05 11.76
C PRO A 112 11.84 16.18 10.92
N ASN A 113 11.72 16.46 9.63
CA ASN A 113 10.79 15.79 8.72
C ASN A 113 11.30 14.46 8.14
N PHE A 114 12.53 14.01 8.47
CA PHE A 114 13.16 12.93 7.71
C PHE A 114 12.36 11.62 7.75
N LEU A 115 11.66 11.31 8.84
CA LEU A 115 10.83 10.10 8.94
C LEU A 115 9.65 10.13 7.95
N GLN A 116 9.04 11.30 7.75
CA GLN A 116 7.97 11.49 6.77
C GLN A 116 8.52 11.29 5.35
N ASP A 117 9.63 11.95 5.04
CA ASP A 117 10.30 11.85 3.73
C ASP A 117 10.73 10.42 3.43
N LEU A 118 11.28 9.73 4.44
CA LEU A 118 11.72 8.36 4.35
C LEU A 118 10.54 7.41 4.11
N TRP A 119 9.41 7.65 4.78
CA TRP A 119 8.19 6.87 4.58
C TRP A 119 7.58 7.10 3.19
N LEU A 120 7.53 8.35 2.72
CA LEU A 120 7.09 8.69 1.36
C LEU A 120 7.98 8.02 0.32
N LYS A 121 9.31 8.09 0.50
CA LYS A 121 10.28 7.43 -0.38
C LYS A 121 10.08 5.92 -0.41
N ALA A 122 9.91 5.30 0.77
CA ALA A 122 9.68 3.87 0.90
C ALA A 122 8.35 3.41 0.29
N ASN A 123 7.32 4.27 0.23
CA ASN A 123 6.01 3.92 -0.32
C ASN A 123 5.73 4.50 -1.72
N SER A 124 6.66 5.29 -2.26
CA SER A 124 6.54 5.92 -3.59
C SER A 124 6.15 4.94 -4.69
N GLU A 125 6.71 3.73 -4.70
CA GLU A 125 6.37 2.70 -5.68
C GLU A 125 4.94 2.17 -5.52
N ILE A 126 4.41 2.12 -4.28
CA ILE A 126 2.99 1.79 -4.04
C ILE A 126 2.13 2.94 -4.54
N PHE A 127 2.46 4.18 -4.19
CA PHE A 127 1.67 5.34 -4.61
C PHE A 127 1.66 5.52 -6.11
N LYS A 128 2.79 5.41 -6.82
CA LYS A 128 2.84 5.41 -8.29
C LYS A 128 1.95 4.33 -8.90
N THR A 129 1.91 3.13 -8.29
CA THR A 129 1.01 2.08 -8.79
C THR A 129 -0.46 2.36 -8.54
N LEU A 130 -0.79 3.11 -7.47
CA LEU A 130 -2.14 3.55 -7.12
C LEU A 130 -2.58 4.79 -7.90
N GLU A 131 -1.69 5.76 -8.14
CA GLU A 131 -1.90 6.98 -8.94
C GLU A 131 -2.27 6.67 -10.40
N GLY A 132 -1.81 5.54 -10.92
CA GLY A 132 -2.34 5.04 -12.18
C GLY A 132 -3.82 4.62 -12.07
N GLU A 133 -4.25 4.00 -10.95
CA GLU A 133 -5.59 3.40 -10.75
C GLU A 133 -6.74 4.41 -10.87
N PHE A 134 -6.44 5.71 -10.92
CA PHE A 134 -7.38 6.79 -11.18
C PHE A 134 -7.79 6.93 -12.67
N MET A 135 -7.17 6.17 -13.58
CA MET A 135 -7.69 6.06 -14.95
C MET A 135 -9.00 5.26 -14.91
N ASN A 136 -10.11 5.98 -15.09
CA ASN A 136 -11.48 5.50 -15.18
C ASN A 136 -11.68 4.52 -16.34
N VAL A 137 -11.11 3.33 -16.25
CA VAL A 137 -11.30 2.30 -17.28
C VAL A 137 -12.45 1.41 -16.82
N THR A 138 -13.66 2.00 -16.82
CA THR A 138 -14.87 1.32 -16.33
C THR A 138 -15.65 0.64 -17.46
N ASN A 139 -15.34 0.92 -18.73
CA ASN A 139 -16.00 0.31 -19.88
C ASN A 139 -14.99 -0.39 -20.82
N ASP A 140 -15.34 -1.58 -21.33
CA ASP A 140 -14.51 -2.34 -22.29
C ASP A 140 -14.27 -1.56 -23.58
N GLU A 141 -15.19 -0.68 -23.94
CA GLU A 141 -15.10 0.25 -25.06
C GLU A 141 -14.05 1.35 -24.81
N ASP A 142 -14.00 1.89 -23.59
CA ASP A 142 -13.00 2.89 -23.19
C ASP A 142 -11.58 2.30 -23.20
N VAL A 143 -11.42 1.04 -22.76
CA VAL A 143 -10.14 0.30 -22.87
C VAL A 143 -9.70 0.26 -24.33
N PHE A 144 -10.61 -0.13 -25.23
CA PHE A 144 -10.27 -0.31 -26.63
C PHE A 144 -9.96 1.02 -27.32
N ASN A 145 -10.70 2.08 -27.00
CA ASN A 145 -10.47 3.43 -27.49
C ASN A 145 -9.12 3.98 -27.01
N LEU A 146 -8.79 3.80 -25.73
CA LEU A 146 -7.49 4.17 -25.17
C LEU A 146 -6.33 3.48 -25.89
N LEU A 147 -6.44 2.17 -26.10
CA LEU A 147 -5.42 1.39 -26.79
C LEU A 147 -5.31 1.75 -28.28
N SER A 148 -6.44 2.05 -28.92
CA SER A 148 -6.48 2.49 -30.32
C SER A 148 -5.80 3.84 -30.48
N ASN A 149 -6.10 4.82 -29.63
CA ASN A 149 -5.46 6.13 -29.65
C ASN A 149 -3.95 6.04 -29.40
N THR A 150 -3.49 5.12 -28.54
CA THR A 150 -2.07 5.00 -28.16
C THR A 150 -1.25 4.22 -29.19
N TYR A 151 -1.81 3.14 -29.76
CA TYR A 151 -1.04 2.16 -30.54
C TYR A 151 -1.53 1.95 -31.97
N GLN A 152 -2.41 2.81 -32.47
CA GLN A 152 -2.74 2.81 -33.90
C GLN A 152 -1.47 3.03 -34.73
N THR A 153 -1.43 2.34 -35.87
CA THR A 153 -0.33 2.46 -36.83
C THR A 153 -0.90 2.63 -38.22
N TYR A 154 -0.10 3.11 -39.16
CA TYR A 154 -0.48 3.15 -40.57
C TYR A 154 0.34 2.11 -41.35
N THR A 155 -0.33 1.38 -42.23
CA THR A 155 0.33 0.46 -43.15
C THR A 155 1.16 1.25 -44.18
N LYS A 156 2.08 0.57 -44.88
CA LYS A 156 2.85 1.18 -45.98
C LYS A 156 1.96 1.78 -47.08
N ALA A 157 0.70 1.34 -47.18
CA ALA A 157 -0.32 1.84 -48.10
C ALA A 157 -1.18 2.98 -47.51
N GLY A 158 -0.81 3.56 -46.36
CA GLY A 158 -1.53 4.66 -45.72
C GLY A 158 -2.83 4.28 -45.01
N LYS A 159 -3.20 2.99 -44.99
CA LYS A 159 -4.41 2.51 -44.28
C LYS A 159 -4.16 2.39 -42.78
N LEU A 160 -5.11 2.84 -41.97
CA LEU A 160 -5.11 2.68 -40.51
C LEU A 160 -5.11 1.19 -40.13
N SER A 161 -4.23 0.82 -39.22
CA SER A 161 -4.06 -0.52 -38.68
C SER A 161 -4.28 -0.51 -37.17
N LEU A 162 -5.35 -1.21 -36.75
CA LEU A 162 -5.74 -1.42 -35.36
C LEU A 162 -5.35 -2.82 -34.85
N THR A 163 -4.49 -3.54 -35.56
CA THR A 163 -4.09 -4.91 -35.20
C THR A 163 -3.39 -4.97 -33.84
N ARG A 164 -2.49 -4.02 -33.56
CA ARG A 164 -1.81 -3.94 -32.25
C ARG A 164 -2.79 -3.61 -31.11
N PRO A 165 -3.65 -2.58 -31.21
CA PRO A 165 -4.73 -2.33 -30.24
C PRO A 165 -5.61 -3.55 -29.97
N ARG A 166 -6.06 -4.28 -31.01
CA ARG A 166 -6.87 -5.50 -30.85
C ARG A 166 -6.14 -6.62 -30.11
N ASN A 167 -4.86 -6.82 -30.41
CA ASN A 167 -4.05 -7.80 -29.69
C ASN A 167 -3.86 -7.44 -28.22
N LEU A 168 -3.67 -6.16 -27.90
CA LEU A 168 -3.57 -5.68 -26.52
C LEU A 168 -4.91 -5.79 -25.78
N LYS A 169 -6.04 -5.49 -26.44
CA LYS A 169 -7.38 -5.69 -25.87
C LYS A 169 -7.66 -7.15 -25.57
N ARG A 170 -7.31 -8.06 -26.49
CA ARG A 170 -7.41 -9.51 -26.25
C ARG A 170 -6.57 -9.94 -25.05
N PHE A 171 -5.34 -9.42 -24.92
CA PHE A 171 -4.51 -9.71 -23.75
C PHE A 171 -5.11 -9.16 -22.44
N TYR A 172 -5.71 -7.96 -22.47
CA TYR A 172 -6.45 -7.41 -21.33
C TYR A 172 -7.65 -8.29 -20.94
N ASP A 173 -8.42 -8.76 -21.93
CA ASP A 173 -9.57 -9.65 -21.70
C ASP A 173 -9.13 -11.01 -21.17
N ASP A 174 -8.02 -11.56 -21.67
CA ASP A 174 -7.38 -12.75 -21.14
C ASP A 174 -6.96 -12.56 -19.68
N ILE A 175 -6.43 -11.38 -19.31
CA ILE A 175 -6.05 -11.07 -17.92
C ILE A 175 -7.31 -11.07 -17.05
N ARG A 176 -8.38 -10.42 -17.51
CA ARG A 176 -9.67 -10.42 -16.81
C ARG A 176 -10.19 -11.83 -16.65
N GLN A 177 -10.16 -12.64 -17.70
CA GLN A 177 -10.77 -13.97 -17.71
C GLN A 177 -9.96 -15.02 -16.93
N TYR A 178 -8.63 -15.01 -17.00
CA TYR A 178 -7.79 -16.09 -16.47
C TYR A 178 -6.79 -15.65 -15.39
N GLY A 179 -6.53 -14.34 -15.26
CA GLY A 179 -5.58 -13.81 -14.30
C GLY A 179 -4.12 -13.86 -14.75
N CYS A 180 -3.32 -12.96 -14.19
CA CYS A 180 -1.92 -12.77 -14.56
C CYS A 180 -1.06 -14.02 -14.37
N ASP A 181 -1.33 -14.83 -13.34
CA ASP A 181 -0.49 -16.00 -13.04
C ASP A 181 -0.68 -17.13 -14.05
N VAL A 182 -1.91 -17.34 -14.56
CA VAL A 182 -2.18 -18.30 -15.64
C VAL A 182 -1.56 -17.81 -16.96
N LEU A 183 -1.66 -16.51 -17.25
CA LEU A 183 -1.13 -15.96 -18.50
C LEU A 183 0.39 -15.98 -18.59
N LYS A 184 1.12 -15.89 -17.48
CA LYS A 184 2.59 -16.05 -17.47
C LYS A 184 3.03 -17.42 -18.00
N ASN A 185 2.19 -18.44 -17.87
CA ASN A 185 2.45 -19.78 -18.37
C ASN A 185 1.94 -19.97 -19.82
N ARG A 186 0.89 -19.24 -20.22
CA ARG A 186 0.30 -19.31 -21.57
C ARG A 186 1.11 -18.53 -22.62
N TYR A 187 1.67 -17.38 -22.23
CA TYR A 187 2.46 -16.52 -23.10
C TYR A 187 3.95 -16.71 -22.85
N SER A 188 4.78 -16.50 -23.89
CA SER A 188 6.23 -16.44 -23.69
C SER A 188 6.59 -15.26 -22.77
N LYS A 189 7.66 -15.42 -21.97
CA LYS A 189 8.10 -14.39 -21.01
C LYS A 189 8.31 -13.02 -21.65
N ALA A 190 8.87 -12.99 -22.86
CA ALA A 190 9.10 -11.77 -23.62
C ALA A 190 7.77 -11.12 -24.07
N GLN A 191 6.84 -11.92 -24.59
CA GLN A 191 5.54 -11.42 -25.05
C GLN A 191 4.69 -10.91 -23.90
N TYR A 192 4.60 -11.66 -22.80
CA TYR A 192 3.88 -11.24 -21.59
C TYR A 192 4.41 -9.91 -21.06
N SER A 193 5.74 -9.79 -20.92
CA SER A 193 6.37 -8.57 -20.40
C SER A 193 6.13 -7.37 -21.33
N ARG A 194 6.19 -7.58 -22.65
CA ARG A 194 5.94 -6.53 -23.65
C ARG A 194 4.49 -6.05 -23.60
N TYR A 195 3.51 -6.95 -23.64
CA TYR A 195 2.11 -6.55 -23.59
C TYR A 195 1.72 -5.92 -22.25
N MET A 196 2.27 -6.42 -21.14
CA MET A 196 2.07 -5.78 -19.84
C MET A 196 2.65 -4.36 -19.82
N ALA A 197 3.84 -4.15 -20.38
CA ALA A 197 4.44 -2.83 -20.50
C ALA A 197 3.62 -1.91 -21.44
N ASP A 198 3.13 -2.44 -22.56
CA ASP A 198 2.29 -1.68 -23.49
C ASP A 198 0.99 -1.20 -22.82
N LEU A 199 0.31 -2.06 -22.06
CA LEU A 199 -0.89 -1.67 -21.31
C LEU A 199 -0.58 -0.61 -20.24
N ILE A 200 0.55 -0.73 -19.54
CA ILE A 200 1.02 0.27 -18.56
C ILE A 200 1.31 1.62 -19.22
N ASN A 201 2.00 1.59 -20.36
CA ASN A 201 2.33 2.80 -21.12
C ASN A 201 1.09 3.48 -21.73
N ALA A 202 0.02 2.72 -22.02
CA ALA A 202 -1.27 3.28 -22.39
C ALA A 202 -1.98 3.98 -21.22
N GLY A 203 -1.44 3.89 -20.01
CA GLY A 203 -2.03 4.47 -18.80
C GLY A 203 -2.92 3.50 -18.03
N ILE A 204 -2.93 2.19 -18.37
CA ILE A 204 -3.63 1.18 -17.56
C ILE A 204 -2.68 0.68 -16.46
N PRO A 205 -3.02 0.85 -15.18
CA PRO A 205 -2.08 0.63 -14.10
C PRO A 205 -1.80 -0.84 -13.88
N LYS A 206 -0.55 -1.10 -13.49
CA LYS A 206 -0.12 -2.46 -13.19
C LYS A 206 -0.96 -3.11 -12.08
N ALA A 207 -1.35 -2.35 -11.07
CA ALA A 207 -2.14 -2.86 -9.95
C ALA A 207 -3.56 -3.26 -10.40
N VAL A 208 -4.24 -2.45 -11.22
CA VAL A 208 -5.51 -2.82 -11.87
C VAL A 208 -5.35 -4.12 -12.65
N LEU A 209 -4.38 -4.19 -13.58
CA LEU A 209 -4.15 -5.39 -14.41
C LEU A 209 -3.92 -6.65 -13.55
N GLN A 210 -3.22 -6.52 -12.42
CA GLN A 210 -2.93 -7.66 -11.55
C GLN A 210 -4.12 -8.14 -10.70
N ASN A 211 -5.10 -7.27 -10.43
CA ASN A 211 -6.29 -7.61 -9.65
C ASN A 211 -7.54 -7.79 -10.54
N LEU A 212 -7.46 -7.51 -11.84
CA LEU A 212 -8.59 -7.50 -12.78
C LEU A 212 -9.40 -8.82 -12.79
N HIS A 213 -8.73 -9.95 -12.61
CA HIS A 213 -9.37 -11.27 -12.56
C HIS A 213 -10.21 -11.52 -11.30
N GLU A 214 -9.80 -10.94 -10.17
CA GLU A 214 -10.50 -11.07 -8.89
C GLU A 214 -11.71 -10.11 -8.79
N GLN A 215 -11.88 -9.21 -9.76
CA GLN A 215 -12.89 -8.15 -9.77
C GLN A 215 -14.10 -8.45 -10.70
N LYS A 216 -14.25 -9.68 -11.19
CA LYS A 216 -15.27 -10.04 -12.20
C LYS A 216 -16.72 -9.78 -11.80
N ASP A 217 -17.06 -9.94 -10.51
CA ASP A 217 -18.46 -9.92 -10.04
C ASP A 217 -18.77 -8.74 -9.11
N ASN A 218 -17.80 -7.90 -8.79
CA ASN A 218 -18.00 -6.78 -7.89
C ASN A 218 -18.12 -5.49 -8.68
N ASN A 219 -19.19 -4.75 -8.41
CA ASN A 219 -19.27 -3.32 -8.65
C ASN A 219 -18.22 -2.67 -7.75
N VAL A 220 -16.94 -2.76 -8.16
CA VAL A 220 -15.79 -2.33 -7.38
C VAL A 220 -15.91 -0.83 -7.23
N ILE A 221 -16.40 -0.39 -6.06
CA ILE A 221 -16.21 0.97 -5.58
C ILE A 221 -14.75 1.31 -5.82
N ARG A 222 -14.49 2.36 -6.61
CA ARG A 222 -13.16 2.84 -6.95
C ARG A 222 -12.46 3.24 -5.65
N PHE A 223 -11.72 2.28 -5.10
CA PHE A 223 -11.09 2.35 -3.77
C PHE A 223 -10.06 3.50 -3.66
N VAL A 224 -9.69 4.08 -4.80
CA VAL A 224 -8.54 4.98 -4.95
C VAL A 224 -8.88 6.44 -4.68
N GLU A 225 -10.16 6.85 -4.75
CA GLU A 225 -10.60 8.19 -4.33
C GLU A 225 -10.56 8.39 -2.80
N LEU A 226 -10.33 7.32 -2.02
CA LEU A 226 -10.57 7.29 -0.57
C LEU A 226 -9.33 7.47 0.32
N LEU A 227 -8.10 7.49 -0.21
CA LEU A 227 -6.88 7.57 0.60
C LEU A 227 -6.18 8.92 0.45
N LYS A 228 -6.75 9.97 1.06
CA LYS A 228 -6.01 11.21 1.35
C LYS A 228 -5.09 10.94 2.55
N ILE A 229 -3.79 10.78 2.30
CA ILE A 229 -2.80 10.66 3.38
C ILE A 229 -2.49 12.06 3.89
N ASP A 230 -3.09 12.41 5.03
CA ASP A 230 -2.85 13.66 5.73
C ASP A 230 -1.97 13.40 6.96
N PHE A 231 -0.70 13.80 6.89
CA PHE A 231 0.24 13.64 8.00
C PHE A 231 -0.07 14.60 9.17
N GLY A 232 -0.79 15.70 8.93
CA GLY A 232 -1.20 16.63 10.00
C GLY A 232 -2.44 16.18 10.78
N LYS A 233 -3.12 15.10 10.35
CA LYS A 233 -4.33 14.57 10.99
C LYS A 233 -4.19 13.09 11.35
N GLN A 234 -3.07 12.74 11.98
CA GLN A 234 -2.77 11.35 12.39
C GLN A 234 -3.45 10.93 13.70
N VAL A 235 -3.92 11.90 14.49
CA VAL A 235 -4.55 11.71 15.79
C VAL A 235 -5.92 12.40 15.83
N PRO A 236 -6.83 11.99 16.74
CA PRO A 236 -8.05 12.74 16.98
C PRO A 236 -7.74 14.17 17.46
N ASP A 237 -8.63 15.13 17.17
CA ASP A 237 -8.45 16.54 17.56
C ASP A 237 -8.34 16.76 19.08
N TRP A 238 -8.84 15.80 19.88
CA TRP A 238 -8.79 15.80 21.34
C TRP A 238 -7.64 14.97 21.91
N TYR A 239 -6.68 14.57 21.08
CA TYR A 239 -5.51 13.84 21.55
C TYR A 239 -4.54 14.78 22.27
N GLU A 240 -4.19 14.40 23.49
CA GLU A 240 -3.13 15.05 24.27
C GLU A 240 -1.95 14.09 24.37
N GLU A 241 -0.75 14.54 23.97
CA GLU A 241 0.46 13.72 24.06
C GLU A 241 0.78 13.43 25.54
N PRO A 242 0.91 12.15 25.94
CA PRO A 242 1.17 11.83 27.34
C PRO A 242 2.57 12.32 27.75
N VAL A 243 2.62 13.05 28.86
CA VAL A 243 3.89 13.49 29.47
C VAL A 243 4.52 12.29 30.18
N SER A 244 5.78 11.99 29.84
CA SER A 244 6.51 10.90 30.48
C SER A 244 6.84 11.26 31.92
N ASN A 245 6.50 10.37 32.87
CA ASN A 245 6.94 10.51 34.26
C ASN A 245 8.46 10.34 34.43
N PHE A 246 9.17 9.94 33.36
CA PHE A 246 10.62 9.79 33.32
C PHE A 246 11.33 10.96 32.61
N ASP A 247 10.58 11.97 32.14
CA ASP A 247 11.14 13.17 31.48
C ASP A 247 11.72 14.14 32.53
N PHE A 248 12.83 13.74 33.16
CA PHE A 248 13.61 14.62 34.03
C PHE A 248 14.61 15.49 33.25
N ARG A 249 14.75 15.28 31.93
CA ARG A 249 15.58 16.03 30.98
C ARG A 249 14.88 16.03 29.63
N SER A 250 15.12 17.05 28.79
CA SER A 250 14.71 17.05 27.38
C SER A 250 15.43 15.93 26.62
N GLN A 251 14.93 14.70 26.70
CA GLN A 251 15.50 13.60 25.95
C GLN A 251 15.10 13.75 24.48
N PRO A 252 16.03 13.52 23.55
CA PRO A 252 15.72 13.63 22.15
C PRO A 252 14.86 12.41 21.75
N LYS A 253 13.66 12.69 21.24
CA LYS A 253 12.63 11.68 20.91
C LYS A 253 12.51 11.56 19.40
N LEU A 254 12.46 10.34 18.88
CA LEU A 254 12.04 10.16 17.50
C LEU A 254 10.55 10.54 17.38
N ARG A 255 10.23 11.46 16.48
CA ARG A 255 8.87 11.97 16.29
C ARG A 255 8.59 12.01 14.79
N LEU A 256 7.46 11.45 14.40
CA LEU A 256 6.85 11.82 13.13
C LEU A 256 6.32 13.24 13.35
N VAL A 257 6.74 14.17 12.51
CA VAL A 257 6.32 15.58 12.62
C VAL A 257 4.80 15.62 12.58
N SER A 258 4.23 16.24 13.61
CA SER A 258 2.81 16.51 13.77
C SER A 258 2.41 17.74 12.98
#